data_AF-A0A9C6SDS8-F1
#
_entry.id   AF-A0A9C6SDS8-F1
#
_cell.length_a   1.000
_cell.length_b   1.000
_cell.length_c   1.000
_cell.angle_alpha   90.00
_cell.angle_beta   90.00
_cell.angle_gamma   90.00
#
_symmetry.space_group_name_H-M   'P 1'
#
loop_
_entity.id
_entity.type
_entity.pdbx_description
1 polymer ?
#
loop_
_entity_poly.entity_id
_entity_poly.type
_entity_poly.pdbx_seq_one_letter_code
_entity_poly.pdbx_strand_id
1 'polypeptide(L)'
;MPHAIPQNIVSEYNLNIYTTWTKWSLCSNCNVVGKKVRYGYCTVSSRADVNKKNIIEEKQLADYKRQTAENEQNGTIETTTTIQDQIIDKSMNDKIKMVLRLFRNKIPCKSKYLPKALNISNIKDRKTEIMVRYCKIKCPENIIFEVRDKKGNVLESANNSAGIYSMVQGMPAPSPPVIRTTIYQKHDKKAVLVCPGNLNTDVPINWKIDDKILNPSIVKDQSEGRIYFNSQMHIIFKSLKFQDANIYSCWQRNEIVGVIKLNVTGEMELQTNYSVIMIGGMLIIVVFMIVFWRAFQTRKRFTIH
;
A
#
# COMPACT_ATOMS: atom_id res chain seq x y z
N MET A 1 7.78 -6.70 17.68
CA MET A 1 7.70 -5.46 16.87
C MET A 1 8.62 -5.64 15.68
N PRO A 2 8.27 -5.22 14.45
CA PRO A 2 9.25 -5.27 13.37
C PRO A 2 10.38 -4.29 13.73
N HIS A 3 11.53 -4.85 14.09
CA HIS A 3 12.75 -4.09 14.27
C HIS A 3 13.21 -3.61 12.90
N ALA A 4 13.82 -2.43 12.86
CA ALA A 4 14.35 -1.91 11.60
C ALA A 4 15.36 -2.91 11.04
N ILE A 5 15.30 -3.17 9.73
CA ILE A 5 16.31 -4.02 9.08
C ILE A 5 17.69 -3.36 9.29
N PRO A 6 18.72 -4.09 9.74
CA PRO A 6 20.03 -3.52 10.02
C PRO A 6 20.64 -2.86 8.78
N GLN A 7 21.60 -1.97 9.02
CA GLN A 7 22.38 -1.35 7.96
C GLN A 7 23.28 -2.40 7.30
N ASN A 8 23.45 -2.31 5.99
CA ASN A 8 24.33 -3.19 5.22
C ASN A 8 25.37 -2.34 4.48
N ILE A 9 26.61 -2.79 4.47
CA ILE A 9 27.73 -2.10 3.83
C ILE A 9 28.12 -2.90 2.60
N VAL A 10 28.20 -2.23 1.46
CA VAL A 10 28.76 -2.80 0.22
C VAL A 10 30.16 -2.24 0.06
N SER A 11 31.14 -3.00 0.55
CA SER A 11 32.55 -2.57 0.64
C SER A 11 33.16 -2.28 -0.73
N GLU A 12 32.82 -3.09 -1.74
CA GLU A 12 33.29 -2.96 -3.14
C GLU A 12 33.08 -1.54 -3.69
N TYR A 13 31.91 -0.95 -3.44
CA TYR A 13 31.54 0.39 -3.93
C TYR A 13 31.55 1.46 -2.85
N ASN A 14 32.00 1.14 -1.62
CA ASN A 14 31.99 2.02 -0.46
C ASN A 14 30.60 2.65 -0.21
N LEU A 15 29.54 1.83 -0.27
CA LEU A 15 28.16 2.26 -0.11
C LEU A 15 27.56 1.79 1.20
N ASN A 16 26.73 2.64 1.79
CA ASN A 16 25.89 2.31 2.94
C ASN A 16 24.44 2.15 2.48
N ILE A 17 23.84 1.02 2.84
CA ILE A 17 22.42 0.74 2.63
C ILE A 17 21.72 0.75 3.99
N TYR A 18 20.73 1.63 4.14
CA TYR A 18 19.99 1.79 5.38
C TYR A 18 18.54 2.18 5.11
N THR A 19 17.73 2.17 6.16
CA THR A 19 16.33 2.58 6.09
C THR A 19 16.19 4.04 6.49
N THR A 20 15.71 4.87 5.55
CA THR A 20 15.31 6.25 5.85
C THR A 20 13.83 6.25 6.22
N TRP A 21 13.51 6.83 7.37
CA TRP A 21 12.14 6.89 7.90
C TRP A 21 11.46 8.20 7.56
N THR A 22 10.17 8.15 7.21
CA THR A 22 9.31 9.33 7.13
C THR A 22 9.03 9.91 8.52
N LYS A 23 8.49 11.13 8.52
CA LYS A 23 7.76 11.62 9.70
C LYS A 23 6.60 10.67 10.03
N TRP A 24 6.22 10.66 11.29
CA TRP A 24 5.00 9.98 11.72
C TRP A 24 3.79 10.65 11.11
N SER A 25 2.85 9.85 10.65
CA SER A 25 1.53 10.31 10.26
C SER A 25 0.79 10.98 11.42
N LEU A 26 -0.25 11.74 11.08
CA LEU A 26 -1.31 12.05 12.02
C LEU A 26 -2.00 10.78 12.57
N CYS A 27 -2.74 10.94 13.67
CA CYS A 27 -3.44 9.83 14.30
C CYS A 27 -4.68 9.44 13.50
N SER A 28 -4.90 8.12 13.31
CA SER A 28 -6.01 7.58 12.52
C SER A 28 -7.39 7.95 13.07
N ASN A 29 -7.50 8.02 14.39
CA ASN A 29 -8.73 8.31 15.12
C ASN A 29 -8.44 9.42 16.14
N CYS A 30 -9.49 10.09 16.58
CA CYS A 30 -9.46 11.01 17.71
C CYS A 30 -10.53 10.62 18.75
N ASN A 31 -10.38 11.10 19.98
CA ASN A 31 -11.09 10.75 21.23
C ASN A 31 -10.94 9.29 21.71
N VAL A 32 -10.76 8.35 20.79
CA VAL A 32 -10.45 6.95 21.06
C VAL A 32 -8.99 6.62 20.73
N VAL A 33 -8.52 5.44 21.12
CA VAL A 33 -7.19 4.95 20.74
C VAL A 33 -7.16 4.76 19.21
N GLY A 34 -6.26 5.47 18.56
CA GLY A 34 -5.94 5.35 17.15
C GLY A 34 -4.52 4.82 16.92
N LYS A 35 -4.11 4.83 15.65
CA LYS A 35 -2.79 4.40 15.20
C LYS A 35 -2.16 5.52 14.38
N LYS A 36 -0.84 5.66 14.48
CA LYS A 36 -0.03 6.43 13.56
C LYS A 36 1.05 5.53 12.98
N VAL A 37 1.43 5.80 11.75
CA VAL A 37 2.41 5.01 11.02
C VAL A 37 3.54 5.87 10.51
N ARG A 38 4.68 5.25 10.27
CA ARG A 38 5.74 5.84 9.43
C ARG A 38 6.32 4.76 8.54
N TYR A 39 6.77 5.18 7.38
CA TYR A 39 7.31 4.30 6.36
C TYR A 39 8.83 4.38 6.33
N GLY A 40 9.47 3.23 6.21
CA GLY A 40 10.91 3.10 6.06
C GLY A 40 11.24 2.68 4.64
N TYR A 41 12.00 3.50 3.92
CA TYR A 41 12.44 3.20 2.55
C TYR A 41 13.93 2.86 2.53
N CYS A 42 14.28 1.83 1.76
CA CYS A 42 15.68 1.50 1.48
C CYS A 42 16.35 2.67 0.78
N THR A 43 17.47 3.11 1.33
CA THR A 43 18.28 4.24 0.86
C THR A 43 19.72 3.80 0.73
N VAL A 44 20.35 4.16 -0.38
CA VAL A 44 21.78 3.99 -0.64
C VAL A 44 22.45 5.34 -0.49
N SER A 45 23.57 5.40 0.24
CA SER A 45 24.43 6.58 0.30
C SER A 45 25.90 6.24 0.15
N SER A 46 26.69 7.20 -0.29
CA SER A 46 28.15 7.07 -0.30
C SER A 46 28.71 7.17 1.12
N ARG A 47 29.62 6.26 1.49
CA ARG A 47 30.33 6.30 2.77
C ARG A 47 31.48 7.32 2.77
N ALA A 48 32.01 7.66 1.59
CA ALA A 48 33.13 8.59 1.44
C ALA A 48 32.87 9.98 2.04
N ASP A 49 31.61 10.43 2.09
CA ASP A 49 31.23 11.74 2.64
C ASP A 49 30.76 11.69 4.11
N VAL A 50 30.41 10.51 4.65
CA VAL A 50 30.21 10.34 6.10
C VAL A 50 31.55 10.45 6.81
N ASN A 51 32.57 9.79 6.26
CA ASN A 51 33.94 9.98 6.72
C ASN A 51 34.39 11.41 6.49
N LYS A 52 34.05 12.10 5.38
CA LYS A 52 34.45 13.51 5.21
C LYS A 52 33.81 14.45 6.24
N LYS A 53 32.55 14.26 6.64
CA LYS A 53 31.93 15.01 7.75
C LYS A 53 32.57 14.71 9.11
N ASN A 54 32.76 13.43 9.42
CA ASN A 54 33.41 13.01 10.66
C ASN A 54 34.89 13.44 10.69
N ILE A 55 35.59 13.40 9.55
CA ILE A 55 36.95 13.88 9.36
C ILE A 55 37.00 15.41 9.37
N ILE A 56 35.96 16.14 8.97
CA ILE A 56 35.90 17.61 9.13
C ILE A 56 35.69 17.97 10.61
N GLU A 57 34.81 17.27 11.32
CA GLU A 57 34.60 17.45 12.78
C GLU A 57 35.85 17.03 13.58
N GLU A 58 36.51 15.92 13.22
CA GLU A 58 37.77 15.48 13.82
C GLU A 58 38.96 16.34 13.39
N LYS A 59 39.03 16.84 12.14
CA LYS A 59 40.06 17.82 11.71
C LYS A 59 39.85 19.16 12.37
N GLN A 60 38.63 19.62 12.61
CA GLN A 60 38.40 20.85 13.38
C GLN A 60 38.87 20.69 14.83
N LEU A 61 38.70 19.51 15.43
CA LEU A 61 39.22 19.20 16.76
C LEU A 61 40.74 18.92 16.78
N ALA A 62 41.30 18.41 15.67
CA ALA A 62 42.72 18.13 15.52
C ALA A 62 43.52 19.37 15.08
N ASP A 63 42.95 20.29 14.30
CA ASP A 63 43.56 21.57 13.90
C ASP A 63 43.64 22.50 15.13
N TYR A 64 42.67 22.43 16.05
CA TYR A 64 42.79 23.03 17.39
C TYR A 64 43.94 22.45 18.22
N LYS A 65 44.33 21.19 17.97
CA LYS A 65 45.43 20.48 18.66
C LYS A 65 46.74 20.45 17.88
N ARG A 66 46.76 20.87 16.62
CA ARG A 66 47.92 20.86 15.70
C ARG A 66 48.53 22.24 15.50
N GLN A 67 47.92 23.30 16.03
CA GLN A 67 48.62 24.55 16.32
C GLN A 67 49.76 24.40 17.36
N THR A 68 50.01 23.19 17.86
CA THR A 68 51.00 22.91 18.92
C THR A 68 52.11 21.91 18.58
N ALA A 69 52.23 21.39 17.35
CA ALA A 69 53.40 20.56 16.99
C ALA A 69 53.53 20.37 15.47
N GLU A 70 54.49 21.07 14.87
CA GLU A 70 55.01 20.78 13.53
C GLU A 70 56.25 19.89 13.65
N ASN A 71 56.33 18.81 12.86
CA ASN A 71 57.42 18.64 11.90
C ASN A 71 57.33 17.33 11.10
N GLU A 72 57.56 17.53 9.81
CA GLU A 72 58.40 16.75 8.90
C GLU A 72 58.04 15.36 8.32
N GLN A 73 58.14 15.39 6.98
CA GLN A 73 58.79 14.45 6.06
C GLN A 73 57.94 13.38 5.34
N ASN A 74 58.03 13.50 4.01
CA ASN A 74 57.46 12.65 2.98
C ASN A 74 58.33 11.40 2.75
N GLY A 75 57.66 10.28 2.47
CA GLY A 75 58.27 9.07 1.93
C GLY A 75 57.34 8.43 0.90
N THR A 76 57.88 8.21 -0.28
CA THR A 76 57.34 7.59 -1.50
C THR A 76 56.94 6.11 -1.29
N ILE A 77 56.14 5.54 -2.20
CA ILE A 77 56.41 4.28 -2.94
C ILE A 77 55.18 3.83 -3.77
N GLU A 78 55.48 3.42 -4.99
CA GLU A 78 54.63 2.85 -6.04
C GLU A 78 54.14 1.44 -5.70
N THR A 79 53.00 1.00 -6.28
CA THR A 79 52.87 -0.41 -6.70
C THR A 79 51.78 -0.58 -7.74
N THR A 80 52.18 -1.21 -8.84
CA THR A 80 51.44 -1.39 -10.08
C THR A 80 51.10 -2.87 -10.22
N THR A 81 49.90 -3.31 -9.85
CA THR A 81 49.35 -4.59 -10.36
C THR A 81 47.84 -4.70 -10.07
N THR A 82 47.00 -4.42 -11.09
CA THR A 82 45.62 -4.91 -11.36
C THR A 82 44.87 -3.93 -12.29
N ILE A 83 45.52 -3.48 -13.37
CA ILE A 83 45.05 -2.31 -14.14
C ILE A 83 43.69 -2.54 -14.83
N GLN A 84 43.36 -3.74 -15.33
CA GLN A 84 42.16 -3.90 -16.15
C GLN A 84 40.85 -4.03 -15.35
N ASP A 85 40.83 -4.82 -14.27
CA ASP A 85 39.65 -4.96 -13.39
C ASP A 85 39.47 -3.72 -12.49
N GLN A 86 40.58 -3.07 -12.08
CA GLN A 86 40.51 -1.81 -11.35
C GLN A 86 40.02 -0.64 -12.21
N ILE A 87 40.29 -0.61 -13.52
CA ILE A 87 39.79 0.47 -14.40
C ILE A 87 38.27 0.37 -14.55
N ILE A 88 37.72 -0.84 -14.71
CA ILE A 88 36.27 -1.06 -14.88
C ILE A 88 35.53 -0.72 -13.57
N ASP A 89 36.04 -1.19 -12.43
CA ASP A 89 35.45 -0.92 -11.12
C ASP A 89 35.58 0.56 -10.71
N LYS A 90 36.71 1.21 -11.01
CA LYS A 90 36.91 2.65 -10.79
C LYS A 90 35.95 3.50 -11.63
N SER A 91 35.78 3.19 -12.92
CA SER A 91 34.84 3.87 -13.81
C SER A 91 33.39 3.77 -13.31
N MET A 92 33.01 2.59 -12.79
CA MET A 92 31.68 2.35 -12.25
C MET A 92 31.46 3.09 -10.93
N ASN A 93 32.44 3.05 -10.03
CA ASN A 93 32.41 3.75 -8.75
C ASN A 93 32.32 5.28 -8.94
N ASP A 94 32.99 5.82 -9.96
CA ASP A 94 32.90 7.25 -10.30
C ASP A 94 31.51 7.64 -10.82
N LYS A 95 30.88 6.81 -11.66
CA LYS A 95 29.48 7.00 -12.08
C LYS A 95 28.52 6.95 -10.89
N ILE A 96 28.68 6.00 -9.98
CA ILE A 96 27.87 5.86 -8.76
C ILE A 96 28.01 7.12 -7.88
N LYS A 97 29.24 7.58 -7.64
CA LYS A 97 29.51 8.81 -6.88
C LYS A 97 28.87 10.03 -7.54
N MET A 98 28.99 10.17 -8.86
CA MET A 98 28.39 11.27 -9.60
C MET A 98 26.86 11.30 -9.43
N VAL A 99 26.19 10.16 -9.64
CA VAL A 99 24.74 10.04 -9.45
C VAL A 99 24.36 10.40 -8.02
N LEU A 100 25.04 9.83 -7.02
CA LEU A 100 24.74 10.12 -5.62
C LEU A 100 24.90 11.60 -5.30
N ARG A 101 25.95 12.28 -5.80
CA ARG A 101 26.14 13.72 -5.61
C ARG A 101 24.97 14.55 -6.14
N LEU A 102 24.39 14.17 -7.28
CA LEU A 102 23.19 14.84 -7.82
C LEU A 102 21.98 14.73 -6.87
N PHE A 103 21.92 13.69 -6.05
CA PHE A 103 20.83 13.44 -5.10
C PHE A 103 21.24 13.67 -3.63
N ARG A 104 22.09 14.66 -3.36
CA ARG A 104 22.56 14.99 -2.00
C ARG A 104 23.14 13.76 -1.27
N ASN A 105 23.88 12.95 -2.02
CA ASN A 105 24.54 11.72 -1.59
C ASN A 105 23.62 10.60 -1.09
N LYS A 106 22.32 10.64 -1.40
CA LYS A 106 21.37 9.60 -0.99
C LYS A 106 20.32 9.34 -2.07
N ILE A 107 20.02 8.08 -2.34
CA ILE A 107 19.01 7.73 -3.33
C ILE A 107 18.19 6.51 -2.88
N PRO A 108 16.88 6.43 -3.18
CA PRO A 108 16.10 5.23 -2.92
C PRO A 108 16.67 4.02 -3.70
N CYS A 109 16.70 2.86 -3.06
CA CYS A 109 17.23 1.62 -3.65
C CYS A 109 16.51 1.18 -4.94
N LYS A 110 15.24 1.57 -5.10
CA LYS A 110 14.41 1.26 -6.28
C LYS A 110 14.43 2.37 -7.33
N SER A 111 15.33 3.35 -7.20
CA SER A 111 15.46 4.42 -8.18
C SER A 111 16.00 3.90 -9.50
N LYS A 112 15.42 4.36 -10.61
CA LYS A 112 15.91 4.04 -11.97
C LYS A 112 17.31 4.60 -12.25
N TYR A 113 17.75 5.59 -11.46
CA TYR A 113 19.06 6.21 -11.59
C TYR A 113 20.17 5.41 -10.89
N LEU A 114 19.83 4.43 -10.05
CA LEU A 114 20.84 3.55 -9.47
C LEU A 114 21.37 2.62 -10.58
N PRO A 115 22.70 2.58 -10.82
CA PRO A 115 23.26 1.72 -11.86
C PRO A 115 22.86 0.25 -11.69
N LYS A 116 22.49 -0.41 -12.79
CA LYS A 116 22.05 -1.83 -12.76
C LYS A 116 23.11 -2.79 -12.21
N ALA A 117 24.40 -2.42 -12.25
CA ALA A 117 25.47 -3.20 -11.63
C ALA A 117 25.33 -3.30 -10.10
N LEU A 118 24.68 -2.32 -9.46
CA LEU A 118 24.32 -2.35 -8.03
C LEU A 118 23.02 -3.11 -7.75
N ASN A 119 22.52 -3.90 -8.70
CA ASN A 119 21.34 -4.75 -8.53
C ASN A 119 21.67 -6.01 -7.72
N ILE A 120 22.25 -5.81 -6.54
CA ILE A 120 22.61 -6.84 -5.56
C ILE A 120 21.34 -7.25 -4.81
N SER A 121 21.22 -8.54 -4.45
CA SER A 121 20.08 -9.09 -3.69
C SER A 121 19.74 -8.26 -2.44
N ASN A 122 20.77 -7.82 -1.70
CA ASN A 122 20.63 -6.97 -0.50
C ASN A 122 19.92 -5.62 -0.73
N ILE A 123 19.92 -5.11 -1.97
CA ILE A 123 19.26 -3.84 -2.35
C ILE A 123 17.87 -4.13 -2.95
N LYS A 124 17.78 -5.11 -3.84
CA LYS A 124 16.55 -5.43 -4.58
C LYS A 124 15.46 -6.03 -3.70
N ASP A 125 15.86 -6.92 -2.80
CA ASP A 125 14.92 -7.71 -1.99
C ASP A 125 14.44 -6.94 -0.74
N ARG A 126 15.05 -5.78 -0.45
CA ARG A 126 14.66 -4.95 0.70
C ARG A 126 13.29 -4.33 0.47
N LYS A 127 12.32 -4.80 1.25
CA LYS A 127 10.93 -4.32 1.24
C LYS A 127 10.79 -3.00 2.01
N THR A 128 9.74 -2.25 1.69
CA THR A 128 9.35 -1.08 2.48
C THR A 128 8.95 -1.53 3.88
N GLU A 129 9.50 -0.87 4.89
CA GLU A 129 9.23 -1.15 6.29
C GLU A 129 8.10 -0.25 6.81
N ILE A 130 7.36 -0.73 7.80
CA ILE A 130 6.32 0.03 8.48
C ILE A 130 6.51 -0.09 9.98
N MET A 131 6.49 1.05 10.65
CA MET A 131 6.31 1.11 12.09
C MET A 131 4.94 1.67 12.42
N VAL A 132 4.25 0.99 13.33
CA VAL A 132 2.95 1.39 13.85
C VAL A 132 3.12 1.74 15.32
N ARG A 133 2.57 2.86 15.75
CA ARG A 133 2.48 3.26 17.15
C ARG A 133 1.05 3.67 17.47
N TYR A 134 0.57 3.33 18.66
CA TYR A 134 -0.73 3.78 19.15
C TYR A 134 -0.69 5.26 19.57
N CYS A 135 -1.80 5.95 19.38
CA CYS A 135 -1.97 7.35 19.75
C CYS A 135 -3.38 7.58 20.29
N LYS A 136 -3.54 8.57 21.16
CA LYS A 136 -4.83 9.07 21.60
C LYS A 136 -4.75 10.60 21.57
N ILE A 137 -5.51 11.20 20.67
CA ILE A 137 -5.58 12.67 20.53
C ILE A 137 -7.03 13.10 20.72
N LYS A 138 -7.26 14.33 21.17
CA LYS A 138 -8.61 14.90 21.19
C LYS A 138 -9.03 15.29 19.77
N CYS A 139 -10.28 15.06 19.41
CA CYS A 139 -10.83 15.63 18.18
C CYS A 139 -10.89 17.15 18.33
N PRO A 140 -10.85 17.93 17.24
CA PRO A 140 -11.28 19.31 17.28
C PRO A 140 -12.62 19.35 18.01
N GLU A 141 -12.71 20.16 19.07
CA GLU A 141 -13.94 20.26 19.86
C GLU A 141 -15.09 20.71 18.96
N ASN A 142 -16.32 20.39 19.37
CA ASN A 142 -17.52 20.78 18.65
C ASN A 142 -17.39 22.24 18.25
N ILE A 143 -17.47 22.54 16.95
CA ILE A 143 -17.39 23.92 16.47
C ILE A 143 -18.73 24.54 16.83
N ILE A 144 -18.79 25.11 18.03
CA ILE A 144 -19.93 25.88 18.48
C ILE A 144 -19.76 27.28 17.89
N PHE A 145 -20.68 27.63 17.00
CA PHE A 145 -20.77 28.97 16.45
C PHE A 145 -21.66 29.82 17.35
N GLU A 146 -21.13 30.92 17.87
CA GLU A 146 -21.88 31.82 18.75
C GLU A 146 -22.07 33.19 18.10
N VAL A 147 -23.31 33.64 18.06
CA VAL A 147 -23.65 35.02 17.69
C VAL A 147 -23.61 35.84 18.97
N ARG A 148 -22.80 36.91 19.00
CA ARG A 148 -22.63 37.77 20.17
C ARG A 148 -23.12 39.19 19.89
N ASP A 149 -23.67 39.84 20.90
CA ASP A 149 -24.03 41.26 20.85
C ASP A 149 -22.77 42.16 20.89
N LYS A 150 -22.97 43.48 20.75
CA LYS A 150 -21.87 44.48 20.83
C LYS A 150 -21.17 44.52 22.20
N LYS A 151 -21.77 43.96 23.24
CA LYS A 151 -21.23 43.89 24.62
C LYS A 151 -20.56 42.54 24.90
N GLY A 152 -20.60 41.59 23.96
CA GLY A 152 -20.02 40.26 24.06
C GLY A 152 -20.95 39.17 24.61
N ASN A 153 -22.23 39.46 24.87
CA ASN A 153 -23.20 38.46 25.35
C ASN A 153 -23.63 37.54 24.20
N VAL A 154 -23.76 36.24 24.49
CA VAL A 154 -24.22 35.25 23.51
C VAL A 154 -25.72 35.42 23.28
N LEU A 155 -26.10 35.76 22.05
CA LEU A 155 -27.48 35.85 21.58
C LEU A 155 -27.98 34.51 21.05
N GLU A 156 -27.11 33.77 20.37
CA GLU A 156 -27.41 32.48 19.75
C GLU A 156 -26.17 31.60 19.77
N SER A 157 -26.37 30.29 19.89
CA SER A 157 -25.32 29.28 19.83
C SER A 157 -25.80 28.13 18.94
N ALA A 158 -25.00 27.77 17.94
CA ALA A 158 -25.27 26.70 16.98
C ALA A 158 -24.15 25.66 17.02
N ASN A 159 -24.51 24.38 17.15
CA ASN A 159 -23.55 23.29 17.16
C ASN A 159 -23.34 22.76 15.73
N ASN A 160 -22.35 23.31 15.03
CA ASN A 160 -22.06 22.93 13.65
C ASN A 160 -21.66 21.45 13.54
N SER A 161 -21.10 20.86 14.60
CA SER A 161 -20.74 19.43 14.65
C SER A 161 -21.96 18.50 14.77
N ALA A 162 -23.10 19.01 15.22
CA ALA A 162 -24.38 18.29 15.23
C ALA A 162 -25.20 18.51 13.94
N GLY A 163 -24.64 19.19 12.95
CA GLY A 163 -25.36 19.61 11.74
C GLY A 163 -26.35 20.75 11.98
N ILE A 164 -26.26 21.43 13.13
CA ILE A 164 -27.10 22.58 13.47
C ILE A 164 -26.33 23.84 13.12
N TYR A 165 -26.88 24.62 12.19
CA TYR A 165 -26.27 25.84 11.71
C TYR A 165 -27.18 27.04 11.97
N SER A 166 -26.66 28.08 12.63
CA SER A 166 -27.25 29.43 12.68
C SER A 166 -27.44 30.01 11.28
N MET A 167 -28.49 30.79 11.07
CA MET A 167 -28.79 31.42 9.77
C MET A 167 -27.77 32.49 9.39
N VAL A 168 -27.16 33.17 10.36
CA VAL A 168 -26.21 34.27 10.10
C VAL A 168 -24.85 33.81 9.60
N GLN A 169 -24.50 32.53 9.79
CA GLN A 169 -23.21 32.01 9.31
C GLN A 169 -23.22 31.70 7.80
N GLY A 170 -24.40 31.78 7.17
CA GLY A 170 -24.60 31.41 5.77
C GLY A 170 -24.67 29.90 5.55
N MET A 171 -24.78 29.51 4.28
CA MET A 171 -24.93 28.11 3.91
C MET A 171 -23.61 27.35 4.15
N PRO A 172 -23.61 26.25 4.91
CA PRO A 172 -22.38 25.52 5.20
C PRO A 172 -21.79 24.93 3.93
N ALA A 173 -20.45 24.87 3.87
CA ALA A 173 -19.78 24.17 2.78
C ALA A 173 -20.20 22.69 2.79
N PRO A 174 -20.60 22.11 1.65
CA PRO A 174 -20.98 20.71 1.60
C PRO A 174 -19.79 19.85 2.01
N SER A 175 -20.05 18.81 2.81
CA SER A 175 -19.03 17.82 3.15
C SER A 175 -18.41 17.24 1.87
N PRO A 176 -17.11 16.91 1.88
CA PRO A 176 -16.47 16.31 0.71
C PRO A 176 -17.25 15.06 0.28
N PRO A 177 -17.53 14.89 -1.01
CA PRO A 177 -18.37 13.80 -1.48
C PRO A 177 -17.70 12.46 -1.19
N VAL A 178 -18.45 11.53 -0.58
CA VAL A 178 -17.98 10.16 -0.37
C VAL A 178 -17.91 9.44 -1.72
N ILE A 179 -16.70 9.09 -2.15
CA ILE A 179 -16.50 8.40 -3.43
C ILE A 179 -16.92 6.94 -3.29
N ARG A 180 -17.83 6.50 -4.18
CA ARG A 180 -18.37 5.14 -4.20
C ARG A 180 -17.93 4.42 -5.47
N THR A 181 -17.40 3.22 -5.32
CA THR A 181 -16.93 2.40 -6.45
C THR A 181 -17.46 0.98 -6.31
N THR A 182 -17.83 0.35 -7.43
CA THR A 182 -18.18 -1.08 -7.44
C THR A 182 -17.12 -1.83 -8.24
N ILE A 183 -16.61 -2.92 -7.66
CA ILE A 183 -15.61 -3.78 -8.30
C ILE A 183 -16.24 -5.14 -8.51
N TYR A 184 -16.24 -5.61 -9.75
CA TYR A 184 -16.64 -6.96 -10.11
C TYR A 184 -15.39 -7.79 -10.37
N GLN A 185 -15.27 -8.92 -9.70
CA GLN A 185 -14.11 -9.80 -9.87
C GLN A 185 -14.52 -11.27 -9.82
N LYS A 186 -13.89 -12.09 -10.66
CA LYS A 186 -14.18 -13.52 -10.73
C LYS A 186 -13.69 -14.25 -9.47
N HIS A 187 -14.39 -15.33 -9.12
CA HIS A 187 -13.98 -16.31 -8.11
C HIS A 187 -12.54 -16.82 -8.36
N ASP A 188 -11.81 -17.09 -7.29
CA ASP A 188 -10.41 -17.55 -7.28
C ASP A 188 -9.38 -16.64 -7.97
N LYS A 189 -9.78 -15.45 -8.40
CA LYS A 189 -8.85 -14.46 -8.93
C LYS A 189 -8.34 -13.54 -7.81
N LYS A 190 -7.14 -13.02 -8.02
CA LYS A 190 -6.53 -12.00 -7.16
C LYS A 190 -7.32 -10.70 -7.26
N ALA A 191 -7.53 -10.03 -6.14
CA ALA A 191 -8.13 -8.70 -6.08
C ALA A 191 -7.37 -7.77 -5.15
N VAL A 192 -7.48 -6.47 -5.42
CA VAL A 192 -6.85 -5.42 -4.62
C VAL A 192 -7.88 -4.32 -4.40
N LEU A 193 -8.17 -4.02 -3.14
CA LEU A 193 -9.02 -2.88 -2.78
C LEU A 193 -8.14 -1.70 -2.39
N VAL A 194 -8.25 -0.63 -3.19
CA VAL A 194 -7.59 0.65 -2.96
C VAL A 194 -8.68 1.65 -2.58
N CYS A 195 -8.48 2.38 -1.48
CA CYS A 195 -9.45 3.37 -1.04
C CYS A 195 -9.59 4.47 -2.11
N PRO A 196 -10.81 4.76 -2.60
CA PRO A 196 -11.00 5.67 -3.73
C PRO A 196 -10.89 7.15 -3.33
N GLY A 197 -11.02 7.48 -2.04
CA GLY A 197 -10.92 8.85 -1.53
C GLY A 197 -9.88 9.04 -0.43
N ASN A 198 -9.59 10.29 -0.13
CA ASN A 198 -8.63 10.72 0.90
C ASN A 198 -8.99 12.14 1.34
N LEU A 199 -8.78 12.48 2.61
CA LEU A 199 -8.90 13.85 3.14
C LEU A 199 -7.73 14.76 2.75
N ASN A 200 -6.87 14.37 1.80
CA ASN A 200 -5.61 15.05 1.48
C ASN A 200 -4.72 15.29 2.70
N THR A 201 -4.78 14.37 3.68
CA THR A 201 -3.93 14.38 4.87
C THR A 201 -3.13 13.09 4.93
N ASP A 202 -2.10 13.06 5.77
CA ASP A 202 -1.25 11.88 5.97
C ASP A 202 -1.87 10.86 6.95
N VAL A 203 -3.16 10.98 7.28
CA VAL A 203 -3.88 10.12 8.23
C VAL A 203 -3.98 8.68 7.70
N PRO A 204 -3.64 7.66 8.51
CA PRO A 204 -3.80 6.24 8.13
C PRO A 204 -5.24 5.87 7.79
N ILE A 205 -5.41 5.01 6.79
CA ILE A 205 -6.70 4.47 6.40
C ILE A 205 -7.09 3.31 7.33
N ASN A 206 -8.29 3.39 7.90
CA ASN A 206 -8.94 2.29 8.58
C ASN A 206 -10.04 1.70 7.68
N TRP A 207 -10.00 0.39 7.47
CA TRP A 207 -11.04 -0.32 6.72
C TRP A 207 -12.10 -0.87 7.67
N LYS A 208 -13.36 -0.76 7.26
CA LYS A 208 -14.49 -1.39 7.95
C LYS A 208 -15.34 -2.20 6.98
N ILE A 209 -15.94 -3.25 7.52
CA ILE A 209 -17.09 -3.94 6.95
C ILE A 209 -18.22 -3.73 7.95
N ASP A 210 -19.33 -3.17 7.48
CA ASP A 210 -20.38 -2.63 8.34
C ASP A 210 -19.77 -1.67 9.38
N ASP A 211 -19.92 -1.96 10.68
CA ASP A 211 -19.35 -1.19 11.78
C ASP A 211 -18.04 -1.77 12.35
N LYS A 212 -17.57 -2.92 11.83
CA LYS A 212 -16.40 -3.63 12.37
C LYS A 212 -15.12 -3.19 11.67
N ILE A 213 -14.16 -2.68 12.46
CA ILE A 213 -12.82 -2.35 11.97
C ILE A 213 -12.06 -3.63 11.63
N LEU A 214 -11.55 -3.70 10.40
CA LEU A 214 -10.70 -4.80 9.96
C LEU A 214 -9.31 -4.68 10.57
N ASN A 215 -8.93 -5.66 11.39
CA ASN A 215 -7.58 -5.74 11.93
C ASN A 215 -6.69 -6.59 10.98
N PRO A 216 -5.59 -6.03 10.44
CA PRO A 216 -4.72 -6.74 9.51
C PRO A 216 -4.20 -8.09 10.01
N SER A 217 -3.86 -8.22 11.30
CA SER A 217 -3.37 -9.48 11.86
C SER A 217 -4.49 -10.52 11.91
N ILE A 218 -5.64 -10.15 12.48
CA ILE A 218 -6.79 -11.05 12.64
C ILE A 218 -7.30 -11.52 11.27
N VAL A 219 -7.45 -10.62 10.30
CA VAL A 219 -7.88 -10.96 8.94
C VAL A 219 -6.90 -11.90 8.27
N LYS A 220 -5.59 -11.68 8.45
CA LYS A 220 -4.56 -12.55 7.91
C LYS A 220 -4.64 -13.94 8.54
N ASP A 221 -4.79 -14.03 9.84
CA ASP A 221 -4.81 -15.31 10.56
C ASP A 221 -6.09 -16.11 10.23
N GLN A 222 -7.27 -15.46 10.27
CA GLN A 222 -8.56 -16.08 9.93
C GLN A 222 -8.68 -16.52 8.47
N SER A 223 -7.93 -15.87 7.58
CA SER A 223 -7.91 -16.24 6.16
C SER A 223 -6.71 -17.11 5.78
N GLU A 224 -5.93 -17.59 6.76
CA GLU A 224 -4.72 -18.38 6.54
C GLU A 224 -3.73 -17.69 5.57
N GLY A 225 -3.66 -16.37 5.65
CA GLY A 225 -2.81 -15.53 4.82
C GLY A 225 -3.30 -15.34 3.38
N ARG A 226 -4.54 -15.75 3.06
CA ARG A 226 -5.20 -15.48 1.78
C ARG A 226 -5.52 -14.00 1.61
N ILE A 227 -6.00 -13.36 2.68
CA ILE A 227 -6.28 -11.92 2.73
C ILE A 227 -5.24 -11.26 3.61
N TYR A 228 -4.61 -10.20 3.14
CA TYR A 228 -3.66 -9.43 3.94
C TYR A 228 -3.62 -7.98 3.51
N PHE A 229 -3.14 -7.12 4.40
CA PHE A 229 -2.97 -5.70 4.11
C PHE A 229 -1.53 -5.45 3.67
N ASN A 230 -1.35 -4.73 2.57
CA ASN A 230 -0.02 -4.36 2.11
C ASN A 230 0.53 -3.15 2.89
N SER A 231 1.75 -2.72 2.53
CA SER A 231 2.39 -1.56 3.14
C SER A 231 1.74 -0.22 2.78
N GLN A 232 0.78 -0.19 1.88
CA GLN A 232 0.02 1.00 1.51
C GLN A 232 -1.40 0.97 2.10
N MET A 233 -1.66 0.04 3.04
CA MET A 233 -2.96 -0.18 3.65
C MET A 233 -4.05 -0.62 2.65
N HIS A 234 -3.67 -1.16 1.49
CA HIS A 234 -4.62 -1.79 0.57
C HIS A 234 -4.93 -3.21 1.04
N ILE A 235 -6.17 -3.65 0.83
CA ILE A 235 -6.58 -5.04 1.09
C ILE A 235 -6.20 -5.87 -0.13
N ILE A 236 -5.39 -6.90 0.06
CA ILE A 236 -4.98 -7.83 -0.99
C ILE A 236 -5.66 -9.18 -0.75
N PHE A 237 -6.39 -9.65 -1.75
CA PHE A 237 -6.95 -11.00 -1.81
C PHE A 237 -6.09 -11.83 -2.76
N LYS A 238 -5.48 -12.92 -2.28
CA LYS A 238 -4.73 -13.85 -3.16
C LYS A 238 -5.66 -14.65 -4.09
N SER A 239 -6.74 -15.18 -3.54
CA SER A 239 -7.89 -15.76 -4.27
C SER A 239 -9.16 -15.28 -3.57
N LEU A 240 -10.13 -14.82 -4.37
CA LEU A 240 -11.44 -14.39 -3.91
C LEU A 240 -12.39 -15.57 -3.73
N LYS A 241 -13.12 -15.54 -2.62
CA LYS A 241 -14.25 -16.43 -2.35
C LYS A 241 -15.55 -15.62 -2.45
N PHE A 242 -16.67 -16.28 -2.75
CA PHE A 242 -17.98 -15.62 -2.79
C PHE A 242 -18.34 -14.89 -1.49
N GLN A 243 -17.97 -15.47 -0.34
CA GLN A 243 -18.17 -14.87 0.98
C GLN A 243 -17.37 -13.58 1.23
N ASP A 244 -16.37 -13.28 0.40
CA ASP A 244 -15.61 -12.03 0.52
C ASP A 244 -16.37 -10.84 -0.11
N ALA A 245 -17.44 -11.11 -0.88
CA ALA A 245 -18.31 -10.08 -1.46
C ALA A 245 -18.97 -9.28 -0.33
N ASN A 246 -18.66 -7.99 -0.26
CA ASN A 246 -19.14 -7.12 0.80
C ASN A 246 -18.98 -5.64 0.41
N ILE A 247 -19.46 -4.74 1.29
CA ILE A 247 -19.24 -3.31 1.21
C ILE A 247 -18.11 -2.93 2.17
N TYR A 248 -16.98 -2.53 1.59
CA TYR A 248 -15.79 -2.11 2.30
C TYR A 248 -15.74 -0.59 2.35
N SER A 249 -15.73 -0.01 3.55
CA SER A 249 -15.60 1.43 3.73
C SER A 249 -14.20 1.77 4.24
N CYS A 250 -13.61 2.84 3.71
CA CYS A 250 -12.35 3.37 4.19
C CYS A 250 -12.58 4.69 4.93
N TRP A 251 -11.89 4.83 6.06
CA TRP A 251 -12.10 5.90 7.04
C TRP A 251 -10.79 6.59 7.40
N GLN A 252 -10.85 7.91 7.58
CA GLN A 252 -9.76 8.73 8.12
C GLN A 252 -10.34 9.71 9.15
N ARG A 253 -9.73 9.81 10.33
CA ARG A 253 -10.18 10.71 11.42
C ARG A 253 -11.67 10.55 11.76
N ASN A 254 -12.14 9.30 11.81
CA ASN A 254 -13.54 8.94 12.04
C ASN A 254 -14.53 9.43 10.95
N GLU A 255 -14.06 9.91 9.80
CA GLU A 255 -14.89 10.27 8.63
C GLU A 255 -14.75 9.24 7.51
N ILE A 256 -15.86 8.99 6.79
CA ILE A 256 -15.87 8.11 5.62
C ILE A 256 -15.29 8.86 4.44
N VAL A 257 -14.22 8.32 3.84
CA VAL A 257 -13.58 8.92 2.66
C VAL A 257 -13.87 8.15 1.38
N GLY A 258 -14.30 6.89 1.50
CA GLY A 258 -14.65 6.09 0.33
C GLY A 258 -15.36 4.79 0.69
N VAL A 259 -16.13 4.29 -0.27
CA VAL A 259 -16.87 3.04 -0.16
C VAL A 259 -16.69 2.20 -1.41
N ILE A 260 -16.41 0.91 -1.23
CA ILE A 260 -16.22 -0.04 -2.31
C ILE A 260 -17.19 -1.20 -2.13
N LYS A 261 -18.07 -1.42 -3.11
CA LYS A 261 -18.87 -2.64 -3.20
C LYS A 261 -18.09 -3.68 -4.00
N LEU A 262 -17.59 -4.72 -3.34
CA LEU A 262 -16.93 -5.84 -3.99
C LEU A 262 -17.98 -6.90 -4.32
N ASN A 263 -18.14 -7.21 -5.60
CA ASN A 263 -18.99 -8.30 -6.07
C ASN A 263 -18.13 -9.41 -6.67
N VAL A 264 -18.33 -10.64 -6.21
CA VAL A 264 -17.58 -11.80 -6.67
C VAL A 264 -18.46 -12.61 -7.62
N THR A 265 -18.06 -12.72 -8.88
CA THR A 265 -18.81 -13.44 -9.91
C THR A 265 -18.24 -14.85 -10.10
N GLY A 266 -19.12 -15.83 -10.28
CA GLY A 266 -18.76 -17.18 -10.68
C GLY A 266 -19.10 -17.34 -12.14
N GLU A 267 -18.18 -17.85 -12.95
CA GLU A 267 -18.56 -18.49 -14.20
C GLU A 267 -18.93 -19.92 -13.86
N MET A 268 -20.22 -20.25 -13.92
CA MET A 268 -20.61 -21.65 -14.06
C MET A 268 -20.21 -22.05 -15.47
N GLU A 269 -18.98 -22.49 -15.67
CA GLU A 269 -18.66 -23.30 -16.84
C GLU A 269 -19.38 -24.62 -16.64
N LEU A 270 -20.67 -24.67 -17.03
CA LEU A 270 -21.33 -25.95 -17.24
C LEU A 270 -20.54 -26.61 -18.36
N GLN A 271 -19.65 -27.54 -18.01
CA GLN A 271 -19.03 -28.45 -18.96
C GLN A 271 -20.09 -29.44 -19.42
N THR A 272 -21.10 -28.94 -20.13
CA THR A 272 -22.10 -29.77 -20.78
C THR A 272 -21.39 -30.56 -21.86
N ASN A 273 -21.17 -31.83 -21.57
CA ASN A 273 -20.68 -32.76 -22.57
C ASN A 273 -21.75 -32.88 -23.66
N TYR A 274 -21.46 -32.31 -24.82
CA TYR A 274 -22.37 -32.26 -25.98
C TYR A 274 -22.86 -33.66 -26.37
N SER A 275 -22.04 -34.69 -26.18
CA SER A 275 -22.42 -36.08 -26.43
C SER A 275 -23.57 -36.55 -25.54
N VAL A 276 -23.62 -36.12 -24.28
CA VAL A 276 -24.70 -36.49 -23.34
C VAL A 276 -26.02 -35.84 -23.75
N ILE A 277 -25.97 -34.58 -24.18
CA ILE A 277 -27.15 -33.85 -24.68
C ILE A 277 -27.67 -34.50 -25.98
N MET A 278 -26.77 -34.89 -26.88
CA MET A 278 -27.12 -35.55 -28.14
C MET A 278 -27.72 -36.95 -27.90
N ILE A 279 -27.16 -37.74 -26.99
CA ILE A 279 -27.70 -39.06 -26.62
C ILE A 279 -29.10 -38.90 -26.00
N GLY A 280 -29.27 -37.94 -25.08
CA GLY A 280 -30.56 -37.63 -24.49
C GLY A 280 -31.60 -37.20 -25.54
N GLY A 281 -31.22 -36.34 -26.48
CA GLY A 281 -32.08 -35.91 -27.58
C GLY A 281 -32.50 -37.06 -28.49
N MET A 282 -31.56 -37.95 -28.85
CA MET A 282 -31.86 -39.13 -29.67
C MET A 282 -32.82 -40.09 -28.98
N LEU A 283 -32.66 -40.34 -27.67
CA LEU A 283 -33.57 -41.19 -26.91
C LEU A 283 -35.01 -40.64 -26.91
N ILE A 284 -35.17 -39.32 -26.75
CA ILE A 284 -36.49 -38.67 -26.80
C ILE A 284 -37.14 -38.84 -28.18
N ILE A 285 -36.38 -38.62 -29.26
CA ILE A 285 -36.88 -38.78 -30.64
C ILE A 285 -37.29 -40.23 -30.91
N VAL A 286 -36.49 -41.20 -30.46
CA VAL A 286 -36.80 -42.63 -30.62
C VAL A 286 -38.09 -42.99 -29.90
N VAL A 287 -38.28 -42.52 -28.66
CA VAL A 287 -39.53 -42.76 -27.92
C VAL A 287 -40.73 -42.15 -28.65
N PHE A 288 -40.61 -40.91 -29.14
CA PHE A 288 -41.66 -40.28 -29.94
C PHE A 288 -41.99 -41.08 -31.21
N MET A 289 -40.98 -41.56 -31.93
CA MET A 289 -41.17 -42.40 -33.12
C MET A 289 -41.86 -43.73 -32.78
N ILE A 290 -41.50 -44.37 -31.67
CA ILE A 290 -42.15 -45.62 -31.23
C ILE A 290 -43.63 -45.37 -30.88
N VAL A 291 -43.92 -44.30 -30.13
CA VAL A 291 -45.31 -43.94 -29.76
C VAL A 291 -46.12 -43.60 -31.01
N PHE A 292 -45.56 -42.81 -31.93
CA PHE A 292 -46.19 -42.46 -33.19
C PHE A 292 -46.46 -43.70 -34.06
N TRP A 293 -45.47 -44.59 -34.18
CA TRP A 293 -45.61 -45.86 -34.92
C TRP A 293 -46.69 -46.75 -34.33
N ARG A 294 -46.72 -46.90 -33.00
CA ARG A 294 -47.77 -47.68 -32.31
C ARG A 294 -49.15 -47.07 -32.53
N ALA A 295 -49.30 -45.76 -32.38
CA ALA A 295 -50.58 -45.07 -32.64
C ALA A 295 -51.06 -45.26 -34.09
N PHE A 296 -50.15 -45.23 -35.07
CA PHE A 296 -50.47 -45.42 -36.47
C PHE A 296 -50.86 -46.88 -36.80
N GLN A 297 -50.18 -47.87 -36.21
CA GLN A 297 -50.55 -49.28 -36.37
C GLN A 297 -51.90 -49.60 -35.71
N THR A 298 -52.21 -49.01 -34.55
CA THR A 298 -53.52 -49.20 -33.91
C THR A 298 -54.64 -48.67 -34.81
N ARG A 299 -54.46 -47.53 -35.49
CA ARG A 299 -55.46 -47.03 -36.45
C ARG A 299 -55.66 -47.96 -37.66
N LYS A 300 -54.61 -48.57 -38.20
CA LYS A 300 -54.75 -49.54 -39.31
C LYS A 300 -55.52 -50.81 -38.95
N ARG A 301 -55.52 -51.22 -37.67
CA ARG A 301 -56.30 -52.39 -37.20
C ARG A 301 -57.80 -52.12 -37.04
N PHE A 302 -58.24 -50.86 -36.97
CA PHE A 302 -59.67 -50.51 -36.85
C PHE A 302 -60.37 -50.20 -38.19
N THR A 303 -59.65 -50.31 -39.33
CA THR A 303 -60.20 -50.10 -40.68
C THR A 303 -60.30 -51.40 -41.50
N ILE A 304 -60.62 -52.53 -40.86
CA ILE A 304 -61.01 -53.76 -41.56
C ILE A 304 -62.29 -54.27 -40.90
N HIS A 305 -63.38 -54.17 -41.68
CA HIS A 305 -64.77 -54.58 -41.48
C HIS A 305 -65.61 -53.85 -40.43
#